data_AF-A0A9D0Z3R5-F1
#
_entry.id   AF-A0A9D0Z3R5-F1
#
_cell.length_a   1.000
_cell.length_b   1.000
_cell.length_c   1.000
_cell.angle_alpha   90.00
_cell.angle_beta   90.00
_cell.angle_gamma   90.00
#
_symmetry.space_group_name_H-M   'P 1'
#
loop_
_entity.id
_entity.type
_entity.pdbx_description
1 polymer ?
#
loop_
_entity_poly.entity_id
_entity_poly.type
_entity_poly.pdbx_seq_one_letter_code
_entity_poly.pdbx_strand_id
1 'polypeptide(L)'
;MGKKVISGIIFFVLVAALAAGMFFLDKQKEQERMEALCGVWEMEVAIPREDVRSLLENNDFYDEEITLADLGSLSYIQTVTFQEDGTYRFSVDTEASQARVGEFFRGVFQRMFAGRETLGEIYDVDFGQMDEAQFQQFYAEIYEMQDFETLISLFSQNALNLEAMQELETGNFKVKNGKIDFVTSSIDQAGVADYTIDGEKLTITYMDGVEEYTRGK
;
A
#
# COMPACT_ATOMS: atom_id res chain seq x y z
N MET A 1 24.34 24.65 -68.63
CA MET A 1 23.98 25.16 -67.29
C MET A 1 23.31 24.03 -66.52
N GLY A 2 23.99 23.40 -65.57
CA GLY A 2 23.42 22.24 -64.87
C GLY A 2 24.12 21.98 -63.55
N LYS A 3 23.72 22.69 -62.49
CA LYS A 3 24.07 22.37 -61.09
C LYS A 3 23.01 22.98 -60.16
N LYS A 4 21.93 22.22 -59.89
CA LYS A 4 21.00 22.42 -58.76
C LYS A 4 20.34 21.08 -58.37
N VAL A 5 21.10 20.14 -57.81
CA VAL A 5 20.52 18.91 -57.20
C VAL A 5 21.15 18.55 -55.84
N ILE A 6 22.32 19.10 -55.50
CA ILE A 6 23.09 18.67 -54.32
C ILE A 6 22.53 19.23 -52.99
N SER A 7 21.77 20.33 -53.02
CA SER A 7 21.25 20.99 -51.81
C SER A 7 20.10 20.25 -51.11
N GLY A 8 19.31 19.44 -51.83
CA GLY A 8 18.17 18.73 -51.25
C GLY A 8 18.59 17.46 -50.51
N ILE A 9 19.49 16.68 -51.10
CA ILE A 9 19.92 15.38 -50.54
C ILE A 9 20.71 15.58 -49.24
N ILE A 10 21.59 16.58 -49.17
CA ILE A 10 22.36 16.88 -47.94
C ILE A 10 21.44 17.35 -46.81
N PHE A 11 20.41 18.13 -47.11
CA PHE A 11 19.45 18.61 -46.11
C PHE A 11 18.59 17.46 -45.55
N PHE A 12 18.11 16.55 -46.41
CA PHE A 12 17.35 15.37 -45.97
C PHE A 12 18.19 14.40 -45.12
N VAL A 13 19.46 14.19 -45.46
CA VAL A 13 20.37 13.33 -44.66
C VAL A 13 20.63 13.94 -43.28
N LEU A 14 20.79 15.27 -43.18
CA LEU A 14 20.95 15.97 -41.91
C LEU A 14 19.68 15.89 -41.04
N VAL A 15 18.49 16.09 -41.62
CA VAL A 15 17.21 15.99 -40.89
C VAL A 15 16.95 14.56 -40.42
N ALA A 16 17.23 13.55 -41.25
CA ALA A 16 17.08 12.14 -40.87
C ALA A 16 18.07 11.72 -39.77
N ALA A 17 19.33 12.20 -39.83
CA ALA A 17 20.32 11.95 -38.79
C ALA A 17 19.97 12.65 -37.45
N LEU A 18 19.44 13.87 -37.51
CA LEU A 18 18.95 14.59 -36.32
C LEU A 18 17.73 13.88 -35.71
N ALA A 19 16.77 13.47 -36.54
CA ALA A 19 15.59 12.74 -36.08
C ALA A 19 15.95 11.36 -35.50
N ALA A 20 16.87 10.62 -36.13
CA ALA A 20 17.36 9.34 -35.61
C ALA A 20 18.17 9.52 -34.31
N GLY A 21 18.98 10.58 -34.21
CA GLY A 21 19.72 10.91 -32.99
C GLY A 21 18.80 11.30 -31.83
N MET A 22 17.76 12.11 -32.09
CA MET A 22 16.74 12.43 -31.10
C MET A 22 15.98 11.18 -30.64
N PHE A 23 15.58 10.31 -31.56
CA PHE A 23 14.88 9.07 -31.23
C PHE A 23 15.73 8.09 -30.40
N PHE A 24 17.05 8.06 -30.63
CA PHE A 24 17.97 7.25 -29.84
C PHE A 24 18.10 7.78 -28.40
N LEU A 25 18.25 9.09 -28.24
CA LEU A 25 18.31 9.75 -26.92
C LEU A 25 17.01 9.55 -26.13
N ASP A 26 15.86 9.63 -26.80
CA ASP A 26 14.56 9.38 -26.17
C ASP A 26 14.46 7.94 -25.66
N LYS A 27 14.88 6.95 -26.46
CA LYS A 27 14.89 5.54 -26.04
C LYS A 27 15.83 5.27 -24.88
N GLN A 28 17.03 5.85 -24.89
CA GLN A 28 17.98 5.69 -23.80
C GLN A 28 17.40 6.28 -22.50
N LYS A 29 16.78 7.45 -22.58
CA LYS A 29 16.14 8.11 -21.44
C LYS A 29 14.92 7.33 -20.93
N GLU A 30 14.15 6.70 -21.81
CA GLU A 30 13.06 5.78 -21.44
C GLU A 30 13.61 4.56 -20.71
N GLN A 31 14.73 4.00 -21.15
CA GLN A 31 15.38 2.87 -20.50
C GLN A 31 15.93 3.24 -19.11
N GLU A 32 16.64 4.36 -18.96
CA GLU A 32 17.14 4.83 -17.65
C GLU A 32 15.99 5.06 -16.65
N ARG A 33 14.87 5.57 -17.15
CA ARG A 33 13.65 5.80 -16.36
C ARG A 33 12.93 4.52 -15.98
N MET A 34 12.93 3.52 -16.86
CA MET A 34 12.43 2.18 -16.59
C MET A 34 13.27 1.53 -15.49
N GLU A 35 14.60 1.53 -15.63
CA GLU A 35 15.54 0.98 -14.65
C GLU A 35 15.38 1.62 -13.27
N ALA A 36 15.19 2.94 -13.20
CA ALA A 36 14.94 3.64 -11.94
C ALA A 36 13.63 3.24 -11.25
N LEU A 37 12.59 2.92 -12.05
CA LEU A 37 11.27 2.52 -11.58
C LEU A 37 11.23 1.05 -11.13
N CYS A 38 12.05 0.18 -11.73
CA CYS A 38 12.14 -1.23 -11.34
C CYS A 38 12.49 -1.42 -9.85
N GLY A 39 12.00 -2.51 -9.28
CA GLY A 39 12.14 -2.86 -7.87
C GLY A 39 10.80 -2.85 -7.13
N VAL A 40 10.89 -3.00 -5.81
CA VAL A 40 9.73 -3.00 -4.90
C VAL A 40 9.53 -1.61 -4.31
N TRP A 41 8.28 -1.19 -4.27
CA TRP A 41 7.83 0.05 -3.67
C TRP A 41 6.68 -0.23 -2.72
N GLU A 42 6.70 0.39 -1.54
CA GLU A 42 5.77 0.17 -0.43
C GLU A 42 4.96 1.43 -0.17
N MET A 43 3.67 1.28 0.10
CA MET A 43 2.76 2.33 0.53
C MET A 43 2.01 1.85 1.77
N GLU A 44 2.00 2.68 2.81
CA GLU A 44 1.15 2.46 3.97
C GLU A 44 -0.26 2.99 3.65
N VAL A 45 -1.25 2.11 3.67
CA VAL A 45 -2.65 2.43 3.41
C VAL A 45 -3.39 2.47 4.74
N ALA A 46 -3.88 3.66 5.11
CA ALA A 46 -4.71 3.84 6.29
C ALA A 46 -6.14 3.37 6.02
N ILE A 47 -6.72 2.65 6.98
CA ILE A 47 -8.13 2.27 6.97
C ILE A 47 -8.96 3.44 7.52
N PRO A 48 -10.02 3.89 6.82
CA PRO A 48 -10.90 4.96 7.30
C PRO A 48 -11.48 4.65 8.68
N ARG A 49 -11.67 5.68 9.52
CA ARG A 49 -12.08 5.51 10.92
C ARG A 49 -13.44 4.80 11.06
N GLU A 50 -14.35 5.07 10.14
CA GLU A 50 -15.66 4.42 10.02
C GLU A 50 -15.55 2.91 9.77
N ASP A 51 -14.57 2.50 8.96
CA ASP A 51 -14.29 1.10 8.68
C ASP A 51 -13.62 0.45 9.88
N VAL A 52 -12.66 1.13 10.54
CA VAL A 52 -12.05 0.65 11.79
C VAL A 52 -13.10 0.39 12.86
N ARG A 53 -14.06 1.30 13.03
CA ARG A 53 -15.16 1.09 13.97
C ARG A 53 -15.97 -0.16 13.63
N SER A 54 -16.38 -0.31 12.37
CA SER A 54 -17.13 -1.47 11.91
C SER A 54 -16.33 -2.78 12.12
N LEU A 55 -15.00 -2.73 11.97
CA LEU A 55 -14.11 -3.86 12.25
C LEU A 55 -14.07 -4.24 13.72
N LEU A 56 -14.03 -3.26 14.64
CA LEU A 56 -14.09 -3.53 16.07
C LEU A 56 -15.45 -4.11 16.47
N GLU A 57 -16.55 -3.55 15.96
CA GLU A 57 -17.90 -4.07 16.18
C GLU A 57 -18.03 -5.53 15.66
N ASN A 58 -17.43 -5.85 14.51
CA ASN A 58 -17.38 -7.22 13.97
C ASN A 58 -16.50 -8.18 14.78
N ASN A 59 -15.60 -7.67 15.62
CA ASN A 59 -14.83 -8.45 16.58
C ASN A 59 -15.49 -8.42 17.97
N ASP A 60 -16.79 -8.13 18.04
CA ASP A 60 -17.61 -8.13 19.26
C ASP A 60 -17.19 -7.12 20.34
N PHE A 61 -16.53 -6.02 19.97
CA PHE A 61 -16.26 -4.91 20.89
C PHE A 61 -17.54 -4.10 21.17
N TYR A 62 -17.78 -3.77 22.43
CA TYR A 62 -18.86 -2.91 22.89
C TYR A 62 -18.58 -1.42 22.61
N ASP A 63 -19.63 -0.60 22.58
CA ASP A 63 -19.54 0.84 22.29
C ASP A 63 -18.63 1.58 23.27
N GLU A 64 -18.70 1.24 24.55
CA GLU A 64 -17.86 1.78 25.61
C GLU A 64 -16.39 1.42 25.39
N GLU A 65 -16.09 0.19 24.98
CA GLU A 65 -14.74 -0.28 24.67
C GLU A 65 -14.16 0.46 23.46
N ILE A 66 -14.96 0.59 22.39
CA ILE A 66 -14.60 1.35 21.20
C ILE A 66 -14.35 2.84 21.54
N THR A 67 -15.13 3.38 22.47
CA THR A 67 -14.96 4.76 22.93
C THR A 67 -13.64 4.94 23.68
N LEU A 68 -13.27 4.00 24.54
CA LEU A 68 -11.99 4.00 25.27
C LEU A 68 -10.78 3.72 24.37
N ALA A 69 -10.98 2.88 23.36
CA ALA A 69 -9.94 2.46 22.42
C ALA A 69 -9.33 3.62 21.64
N ASP A 70 -10.00 4.79 21.57
CA ASP A 70 -9.64 5.96 20.74
C ASP A 70 -8.96 5.53 19.45
N LEU A 71 -9.81 5.14 18.50
CA LEU A 71 -9.65 4.35 17.25
C LEU A 71 -8.34 4.38 16.44
N GLY A 72 -7.31 5.11 16.85
CA GLY A 72 -5.97 5.07 16.27
C GLY A 72 -5.99 5.26 14.76
N SER A 73 -4.96 4.77 14.10
CA SER A 73 -4.95 4.56 12.66
C SER A 73 -4.55 3.11 12.41
N LEU A 74 -5.53 2.27 12.08
CA LEU A 74 -5.25 0.97 11.49
C LEU A 74 -4.73 1.18 10.08
N SER A 75 -3.67 0.47 9.71
CA SER A 75 -3.08 0.53 8.37
C SER A 75 -2.56 -0.83 7.94
N TYR A 76 -2.36 -0.98 6.62
CA TYR A 76 -1.69 -2.13 6.01
C TYR A 76 -0.66 -1.65 5.00
N ILE A 77 0.25 -2.54 4.60
CA ILE A 77 1.32 -2.23 3.64
C ILE A 77 0.97 -2.83 2.29
N GLN A 78 0.70 -1.96 1.32
CA GLN A 78 0.60 -2.31 -0.08
C GLN A 78 1.97 -2.22 -0.74
N THR A 79 2.25 -3.12 -1.66
CA THR A 79 3.46 -3.14 -2.47
C THR A 79 3.13 -3.06 -3.96
N VAL A 80 3.97 -2.36 -4.71
CA VAL A 80 4.04 -2.48 -6.17
C VAL A 80 5.45 -2.89 -6.56
N THR A 81 5.55 -3.97 -7.33
CA THR A 81 6.81 -4.44 -7.89
C THR A 81 6.82 -4.18 -9.39
N PHE A 82 7.79 -3.41 -9.86
CA PHE A 82 8.05 -3.23 -11.29
C PHE A 82 9.26 -4.08 -11.69
N GLN A 83 9.10 -4.93 -12.72
CA GLN A 83 10.16 -5.81 -13.21
C GLN A 83 10.77 -5.29 -14.51
N GLU A 84 12.04 -5.62 -14.74
CA GLU A 84 12.78 -5.21 -15.94
C GLU A 84 12.18 -5.74 -17.24
N ASP A 85 11.42 -6.83 -17.18
CA ASP A 85 10.73 -7.42 -18.33
C ASP A 85 9.47 -6.65 -18.75
N GLY A 86 9.11 -5.58 -18.04
CA GLY A 86 7.92 -4.79 -18.31
C GLY A 86 6.67 -5.32 -17.63
N THR A 87 6.78 -6.19 -16.62
CA THR A 87 5.64 -6.63 -15.80
C THR A 87 5.56 -5.88 -14.48
N TYR A 88 4.35 -5.72 -13.95
CA TYR A 88 4.15 -5.21 -12.59
C TYR A 88 3.18 -6.09 -11.80
N ARG A 89 3.30 -6.01 -10.47
CA ARG A 89 2.41 -6.65 -9.52
C ARG A 89 2.08 -5.70 -8.37
N PHE A 90 0.80 -5.45 -8.15
CA PHE A 90 0.29 -4.89 -6.90
C PHE A 90 -0.10 -6.02 -5.95
N SER A 91 0.40 -5.94 -4.73
CA SER A 91 0.19 -6.95 -3.69
C SER A 91 0.09 -6.28 -2.33
N VAL A 92 -0.36 -7.03 -1.32
CA VAL A 92 -0.22 -6.64 0.08
C VAL A 92 0.94 -7.42 0.68
N ASP A 93 1.83 -6.72 1.40
CA ASP A 93 2.80 -7.40 2.26
C ASP A 93 2.06 -7.94 3.48
N THR A 94 1.71 -9.23 3.42
CA THR A 94 0.88 -9.88 4.44
C THR A 94 1.55 -9.92 5.79
N GLU A 95 2.87 -10.12 5.86
CA GLU A 95 3.62 -10.22 7.11
C GLU A 95 3.73 -8.85 7.77
N ALA A 96 4.16 -7.84 7.01
CA ALA A 96 4.24 -6.47 7.53
C ALA A 96 2.86 -5.93 7.92
N SER A 97 1.83 -6.21 7.11
CA SER A 97 0.45 -5.81 7.42
C SER A 97 -0.09 -6.50 8.66
N GLN A 98 0.15 -7.80 8.84
CA GLN A 98 -0.28 -8.53 10.03
C GLN A 98 0.39 -7.99 11.30
N ALA A 99 1.67 -7.58 11.22
CA ALA A 99 2.34 -6.92 12.33
C ALA A 99 1.66 -5.58 12.69
N ARG A 100 1.33 -4.73 11.70
CA ARG A 100 0.64 -3.44 11.93
C ARG A 100 -0.76 -3.62 12.52
N VAL A 101 -1.52 -4.58 12.01
CA VAL A 101 -2.86 -4.91 12.54
C VAL A 101 -2.75 -5.41 13.99
N GLY A 102 -1.77 -6.27 14.28
CA GLY A 102 -1.52 -6.74 15.64
C GLY A 102 -1.08 -5.63 16.58
N GLU A 103 -0.24 -4.70 16.13
CA GLU A 103 0.13 -3.49 16.90
C GLU A 103 -1.08 -2.60 17.19
N PHE A 104 -1.97 -2.43 16.20
CA PHE A 104 -3.22 -1.71 16.38
C PHE A 104 -4.07 -2.32 17.51
N PHE A 105 -4.34 -3.62 17.50
CA PHE A 105 -5.14 -4.26 18.55
C PHE A 105 -4.46 -4.22 19.92
N ARG A 106 -3.12 -4.36 19.99
CA ARG A 106 -2.40 -4.16 21.26
C ARG A 106 -2.58 -2.73 21.78
N GLY A 107 -2.52 -1.73 20.90
CA GLY A 107 -2.79 -0.34 21.24
C GLY A 107 -4.22 -0.11 21.74
N VAL A 108 -5.21 -0.77 21.14
CA VAL A 108 -6.61 -0.77 21.59
C VAL A 108 -6.70 -1.29 23.04
N PHE A 109 -6.13 -2.46 23.32
CA PHE A 109 -6.15 -3.05 24.66
C PHE A 109 -5.40 -2.21 25.70
N GLN A 110 -4.27 -1.59 25.33
CA GLN A 110 -3.56 -0.66 26.22
C GLN A 110 -4.41 0.53 26.62
N ARG A 111 -5.18 1.09 25.68
CA ARG A 111 -6.08 2.23 25.95
C ARG A 111 -7.29 1.81 26.77
N MET A 112 -7.88 0.66 26.47
CA MET A 112 -8.93 0.07 27.31
C MET A 112 -8.44 -0.19 28.72
N PHE A 113 -7.24 -0.74 28.89
CA PHE A 113 -6.63 -0.95 30.21
C PHE A 113 -6.45 0.38 30.95
N ALA A 114 -6.02 1.45 30.29
CA ALA A 114 -5.90 2.77 30.90
C ALA A 114 -7.25 3.33 31.39
N GLY A 115 -8.35 3.02 30.68
CA GLY A 115 -9.72 3.43 31.00
C GLY A 115 -10.57 2.39 31.75
N ARG A 116 -9.98 1.27 32.17
CA ARG A 116 -10.69 0.04 32.56
C ARG A 116 -11.69 0.16 33.71
N GLU A 117 -11.55 1.16 34.58
CA GLU A 117 -12.49 1.41 35.68
C GLU A 117 -13.92 1.66 35.16
N THR A 118 -14.04 2.19 33.94
CA THR A 118 -15.35 2.42 33.29
C THR A 118 -15.95 1.17 32.66
N LEU A 119 -15.17 0.10 32.49
CA LEU A 119 -15.63 -1.18 31.91
C LEU A 119 -16.25 -2.12 32.95
N GLY A 120 -16.09 -1.83 34.24
CA GLY A 120 -16.59 -2.73 35.30
C GLY A 120 -18.10 -2.92 35.30
N GLU A 121 -18.85 -1.93 34.80
CA GLU A 121 -20.32 -2.01 34.67
C GLU A 121 -20.76 -2.96 33.54
N ILE A 122 -19.90 -3.20 32.54
CA ILE A 122 -20.19 -4.07 31.38
C ILE A 122 -20.02 -5.54 31.78
N TYR A 123 -18.95 -5.84 32.51
CA TYR A 123 -18.53 -7.21 32.80
C TYR A 123 -18.86 -7.68 34.22
N ASP A 124 -19.38 -6.81 35.10
CA ASP A 124 -19.54 -7.07 36.54
C ASP A 124 -18.22 -7.51 37.20
N VAL A 125 -17.13 -6.86 36.78
CA VAL A 125 -15.74 -7.16 37.19
C VAL A 125 -15.04 -5.88 37.65
N ASP A 126 -14.36 -5.94 38.78
CA ASP A 126 -13.51 -4.84 39.25
C ASP A 126 -12.14 -4.85 38.57
N PHE A 127 -12.05 -4.24 37.38
CA PHE A 127 -10.80 -4.09 36.65
C PHE A 127 -9.80 -3.13 37.32
N GLY A 128 -10.25 -2.28 38.27
CA GLY A 128 -9.38 -1.30 38.93
C GLY A 128 -8.22 -1.96 39.68
N GLN A 129 -8.44 -3.17 40.19
CA GLN A 129 -7.45 -3.97 40.92
C GLN A 129 -6.61 -4.91 40.04
N MET A 130 -6.93 -5.04 38.75
CA MET A 130 -6.19 -5.89 37.82
C MET A 130 -4.95 -5.17 37.29
N ASP A 131 -3.84 -5.91 37.18
CA ASP A 131 -2.72 -5.50 36.35
C ASP A 131 -3.00 -5.76 34.86
N GLU A 132 -2.10 -5.29 33.99
CA GLU A 132 -2.28 -5.38 32.53
C GLU A 132 -2.31 -6.84 32.06
N ALA A 133 -1.54 -7.73 32.66
CA ALA A 133 -1.49 -9.13 32.27
C ALA A 133 -2.79 -9.85 32.66
N GLN A 134 -3.34 -9.55 33.84
CA GLN A 134 -4.64 -10.05 34.27
C GLN A 134 -5.78 -9.54 33.38
N PHE A 135 -5.74 -8.26 33.00
CA PHE A 135 -6.71 -7.67 32.07
C PHE A 135 -6.65 -8.33 30.69
N GLN A 136 -5.45 -8.50 30.12
CA GLN A 136 -5.24 -9.19 28.85
C GLN A 136 -5.71 -10.64 28.90
N GLN A 137 -5.39 -11.35 29.98
CA GLN A 137 -5.82 -12.73 30.18
C GLN A 137 -7.35 -12.85 30.31
N PHE A 138 -7.99 -11.91 30.99
CA PHE A 138 -9.45 -11.86 31.09
C PHE A 138 -10.11 -11.79 29.70
N TYR A 139 -9.61 -10.94 28.80
CA TYR A 139 -10.11 -10.89 27.43
C TYR A 139 -9.80 -12.16 26.64
N ALA A 140 -8.61 -12.75 26.79
CA ALA A 140 -8.33 -14.04 26.18
C ALA A 140 -9.35 -15.10 26.61
N GLU A 141 -9.73 -15.12 27.90
CA GLU A 141 -10.73 -16.04 28.44
C GLU A 141 -12.15 -15.79 27.91
N ILE A 142 -12.60 -14.53 27.79
CA ILE A 142 -13.91 -14.20 27.20
C ILE A 142 -14.02 -14.77 25.78
N TYR A 143 -12.96 -14.64 25.00
CA TYR A 143 -12.92 -15.09 23.61
C TYR A 143 -12.48 -16.55 23.47
N GLU A 144 -12.41 -17.30 24.57
CA GLU A 144 -12.03 -18.73 24.61
C GLU A 144 -10.64 -19.03 24.01
N MET A 145 -9.73 -18.05 24.05
CA MET A 145 -8.37 -18.15 23.55
C MET A 145 -7.40 -18.65 24.63
N GLN A 146 -6.33 -19.33 24.20
CA GLN A 146 -5.31 -19.86 25.11
C GLN A 146 -4.56 -18.75 25.86
N ASP A 147 -4.24 -17.67 25.16
CA ASP A 147 -3.50 -16.52 25.67
C ASP A 147 -3.83 -15.26 24.85
N PHE A 148 -3.32 -14.12 25.34
CA PHE A 148 -3.53 -12.82 24.72
C PHE A 148 -2.94 -12.73 23.30
N GLU A 149 -1.81 -13.38 23.03
CA GLU A 149 -1.18 -13.33 21.70
C GLU A 149 -2.01 -14.10 20.67
N THR A 150 -2.65 -15.20 21.07
CA THR A 150 -3.61 -15.95 20.26
C THR A 150 -4.85 -15.11 19.96
N LEU A 151 -5.34 -14.34 20.94
CA LEU A 151 -6.44 -13.39 20.75
C LEU A 151 -6.07 -12.29 19.73
N ILE A 152 -4.91 -11.67 19.86
CA ILE A 152 -4.44 -10.65 18.92
C ILE A 152 -4.32 -11.23 17.50
N SER A 153 -3.82 -12.47 17.37
CA SER A 153 -3.75 -13.16 16.08
C SER A 153 -5.14 -13.40 15.47
N LEU A 154 -6.11 -13.84 16.27
CA LEU A 154 -7.51 -14.02 15.84
C LEU A 154 -8.12 -12.71 15.32
N PHE A 155 -8.02 -11.64 16.10
CA PHE A 155 -8.54 -10.34 15.70
C PHE A 155 -7.85 -9.80 14.44
N SER A 156 -6.55 -10.02 14.32
CA SER A 156 -5.81 -9.60 13.13
C SER A 156 -6.27 -10.32 11.86
N GLN A 157 -6.57 -11.61 11.97
CA GLN A 157 -7.11 -12.42 10.85
C GLN A 157 -8.54 -12.01 10.47
N ASN A 158 -9.35 -11.63 11.46
CA ASN A 158 -10.73 -11.19 11.23
C ASN A 158 -10.82 -9.76 10.68
N ALA A 159 -9.85 -8.89 11.00
CA ALA A 159 -9.90 -7.49 10.65
C ALA A 159 -9.67 -7.23 9.15
N LEU A 160 -8.70 -7.92 8.55
CA LEU A 160 -8.39 -7.79 7.12
C LEU A 160 -8.20 -9.18 6.53
N ASN A 161 -8.90 -9.47 5.43
CA ASN A 161 -8.66 -10.68 4.66
C ASN A 161 -7.38 -10.50 3.81
N LEU A 162 -6.25 -10.43 4.50
CA LEU A 162 -4.93 -10.17 3.90
C LEU A 162 -4.57 -11.25 2.87
N GLU A 163 -5.02 -12.49 3.05
CA GLU A 163 -4.83 -13.57 2.08
C GLU A 163 -5.56 -13.30 0.76
N ALA A 164 -6.83 -12.87 0.82
CA ALA A 164 -7.56 -12.48 -0.39
C ALA A 164 -7.00 -11.21 -1.05
N MET A 165 -6.27 -10.38 -0.29
CA MET A 165 -5.63 -9.15 -0.78
C MET A 165 -4.17 -9.37 -1.25
N GLN A 166 -3.64 -10.60 -1.18
CA GLN A 166 -2.23 -10.86 -1.45
C GLN A 166 -1.83 -10.55 -2.90
N GLU A 167 -2.74 -10.72 -3.87
CA GLU A 167 -2.53 -10.29 -5.25
C GLU A 167 -3.73 -9.43 -5.68
N LEU A 168 -3.51 -8.11 -5.71
CA LEU A 168 -4.54 -7.15 -6.08
C LEU A 168 -4.65 -7.04 -7.60
N GLU A 169 -3.50 -6.96 -8.28
CA GLU A 169 -3.44 -6.77 -9.73
C GLU A 169 -2.08 -7.18 -10.29
N THR A 170 -2.08 -7.79 -11.48
CA THR A 170 -0.88 -8.01 -12.29
C THR A 170 -1.09 -7.58 -13.73
N GLY A 171 -0.03 -7.05 -14.35
CA GLY A 171 -0.11 -6.54 -15.70
C GLY A 171 1.25 -6.28 -16.33
N ASN A 172 1.23 -5.64 -17.49
CA ASN A 172 2.42 -5.16 -18.18
C ASN A 172 2.45 -3.64 -18.14
N PHE A 173 3.62 -3.02 -18.11
CA PHE A 173 3.76 -1.58 -18.18
C PHE A 173 4.83 -1.17 -19.19
N LYS A 174 4.75 0.07 -19.66
CA LYS A 174 5.79 0.71 -20.48
C LYS A 174 6.02 2.12 -19.98
N VAL A 175 7.28 2.56 -19.97
CA VAL A 175 7.60 3.97 -19.76
C VAL A 175 7.68 4.66 -21.11
N LYS A 176 6.83 5.66 -21.35
CA LYS A 176 6.84 6.47 -22.57
C LYS A 176 6.62 7.94 -22.26
N ASN A 177 7.42 8.82 -22.85
CA ASN A 177 7.31 10.27 -22.64
C ASN A 177 7.33 10.71 -21.16
N GLY A 178 7.94 9.92 -20.28
CA GLY A 178 7.96 10.20 -18.83
C GLY A 178 6.68 9.83 -18.08
N LYS A 179 5.84 8.98 -18.66
CA LYS A 179 4.63 8.43 -18.05
C LYS A 179 4.70 6.91 -17.99
N ILE A 180 3.94 6.31 -17.08
CA ILE A 180 3.71 4.87 -17.01
C ILE A 180 2.44 4.57 -17.82
N ASP A 181 2.56 3.67 -18.79
CA ASP A 181 1.47 3.15 -19.62
C ASP A 181 1.15 1.74 -19.12
N PHE A 182 0.14 1.61 -18.26
CA PHE A 182 -0.30 0.34 -17.68
C PHE A 182 -1.19 -0.42 -18.68
N VAL A 183 -0.85 -1.68 -18.92
CA VAL A 183 -1.52 -2.61 -19.82
C VAL A 183 -1.95 -3.83 -19.02
N THR A 184 -3.18 -3.77 -18.52
CA THR A 184 -3.85 -4.89 -17.86
C THR A 184 -4.47 -5.84 -18.89
N SER A 185 -4.76 -7.07 -18.47
CA SER A 185 -5.55 -8.02 -19.25
C SER A 185 -7.06 -7.75 -19.18
N SER A 186 -7.49 -6.85 -18.28
CA SER A 186 -8.87 -6.37 -18.10
C SER A 186 -9.10 -5.09 -18.91
N ILE A 187 -10.18 -5.05 -19.68
CA ILE A 187 -10.42 -4.05 -20.74
C ILE A 187 -10.77 -2.65 -20.17
N ASP A 188 -10.92 -2.51 -18.85
CA ASP A 188 -11.54 -1.32 -18.24
C ASP A 188 -10.57 -0.31 -17.59
N GLN A 189 -9.25 -0.59 -17.50
CA GLN A 189 -8.26 0.38 -17.00
C GLN A 189 -6.95 0.31 -17.78
N ALA A 190 -6.96 0.79 -19.03
CA ALA A 190 -5.72 1.28 -19.64
C ALA A 190 -5.39 2.64 -18.99
N GLY A 191 -4.58 2.62 -17.94
CA GLY A 191 -4.20 3.80 -17.18
C GLY A 191 -2.88 4.37 -17.68
N VAL A 192 -2.88 5.61 -18.16
CA VAL A 192 -1.64 6.37 -18.31
C VAL A 192 -1.48 7.23 -17.05
N ALA A 193 -0.42 7.00 -16.29
CA ALA A 193 -0.12 7.75 -15.07
C ALA A 193 1.14 8.61 -15.23
N ASP A 194 1.09 9.82 -14.68
CA ASP A 194 2.30 10.61 -14.46
C ASP A 194 3.04 10.04 -13.25
N TYR A 195 4.37 10.13 -13.24
CA TYR A 195 5.14 9.68 -12.08
C TYR A 195 6.41 10.50 -11.87
N THR A 196 6.86 10.56 -10.62
CA THR A 196 8.14 11.16 -10.24
C THR A 196 8.88 10.24 -9.27
N ILE A 197 10.20 10.15 -9.43
CA ILE A 197 11.08 9.47 -8.49
C ILE A 197 12.05 10.51 -7.92
N ASP A 198 12.05 10.66 -6.59
CA ASP A 198 12.98 11.50 -5.83
C ASP A 198 13.68 10.66 -4.75
N GLY A 199 14.87 10.15 -5.10
CA GLY A 199 15.60 9.20 -4.27
C GLY A 199 14.79 7.92 -4.05
N GLU A 200 14.44 7.67 -2.79
CA GLU A 200 13.66 6.49 -2.38
C GLU A 200 12.14 6.73 -2.35
N LYS A 201 11.66 7.82 -2.97
CA LYS A 201 10.23 8.13 -3.06
C LYS A 201 9.75 8.03 -4.50
N LEU A 202 8.66 7.30 -4.70
CA LEU A 202 7.91 7.23 -5.95
C LEU A 202 6.54 7.85 -5.73
N THR A 203 6.17 8.82 -6.55
CA THR A 203 4.81 9.36 -6.60
C THR A 203 4.21 8.97 -7.94
N ILE A 204 3.05 8.31 -7.92
CA ILE A 204 2.25 7.99 -9.11
C ILE A 204 0.97 8.82 -9.06
N THR A 205 0.67 9.56 -10.12
CA THR A 205 -0.52 10.40 -10.24
C THR A 205 -1.43 9.84 -11.33
N TYR A 206 -2.60 9.38 -10.90
CA TYR A 206 -3.68 8.91 -11.76
C TYR A 206 -4.69 10.05 -12.00
N MET A 207 -5.74 9.78 -12.76
CA MET A 207 -6.80 10.77 -13.00
C MET A 207 -7.62 11.09 -11.74
N ASP A 208 -7.74 10.13 -10.84
CA ASP A 208 -8.63 10.11 -9.68
C ASP A 208 -7.90 10.12 -8.33
N GLY A 209 -6.55 10.07 -8.34
CA GLY A 209 -5.79 10.03 -7.11
C GLY A 209 -4.28 10.16 -7.30
N VAL A 210 -3.59 10.24 -6.16
CA VAL A 210 -2.13 10.23 -6.06
C VAL A 210 -1.74 9.14 -5.07
N GLU A 211 -0.82 8.28 -5.47
CA GLU A 211 -0.21 7.27 -4.61
C GLU A 211 1.25 7.63 -4.34
N GLU A 212 1.64 7.56 -3.08
CA GLU A 212 3.01 7.83 -2.64
C GLU A 212 3.61 6.57 -2.05
N TYR A 213 4.71 6.13 -2.66
CA TYR A 213 5.46 4.96 -2.26
C TYR A 213 6.86 5.32 -1.79
N THR A 214 7.39 4.49 -0.90
CA THR A 214 8.81 4.44 -0.53
C THR A 214 9.45 3.18 -1.06
N ARG A 215 10.73 3.23 -1.42
CA ARG A 215 11.44 2.02 -1.87
C ARG A 215 11.43 0.95 -0.78
N GLY A 216 10.95 -0.24 -1.15
CA GLY A 216 11.03 -1.43 -0.28
C GLY A 216 12.48 -1.90 -0.15
N LYS A 217 12.79 -2.53 1.00
CA LYS A 217 14.14 -3.02 1.30
C LYS A 217 14.43 -4.39 0.74
#